data_AF-A0A929L2M5-F1
#
_entry.id   AF-A0A929L2M5-F1
#
_cell.length_a   1.000
_cell.length_b   1.000
_cell.length_c   1.000
_cell.angle_alpha   90.00
_cell.angle_beta   90.00
_cell.angle_gamma   90.00
#
_symmetry.space_group_name_H-M   'P 1'
#
loop_
_entity.id
_entity.type
_entity.pdbx_description
1 polymer ?
#
loop_
_entity_poly.entity_id
_entity_poly.type
_entity_poly.pdbx_seq_one_letter_code
_entity_poly.pdbx_strand_id
1 'polypeptide(L)'
;MTKEEIYLYELSANPHGLIISPMLASFIPEDDGLKAITPHRHDTHGLFLLTSGQMTMMVEGRKVVMMPSSLMLIQPGQVHQCLNVQAISGWVMFFDGRFLDAGIRIIIERTIETIALLKFDNEGSLFFQQLLLSIYQAAEEKRPGKFQTKMLHALINALYYKAADLFLLLESLEEASSSRSSLIVQQFKDLIKRNFKIWKRPADYANALNISVSHLNDTVKINTGYSATHLIQQVVTGEAQRTLRYTTKSIKEIAFGLGYADHKYFTRLFTRVVGRPPSGFRKTEQQKPAPQPEVLVFRTSVQGKDIADDLVDSIRNLYPEYEVSFDLEDRDNILRVKGREAHPERIRQVLLTGGYTCEEIG
;
A
#
# COMPACT_ATOMS: atom_id res chain seq x y z
N MET A 1 31.49 -5.35 9.64
CA MET A 1 30.29 -4.48 9.62
C MET A 1 29.14 -5.26 10.23
N THR A 2 28.73 -4.86 11.42
CA THR A 2 27.50 -5.31 12.07
C THR A 2 26.32 -5.05 11.14
N LYS A 3 25.42 -6.02 10.96
CA LYS A 3 24.15 -5.81 10.26
C LYS A 3 23.35 -4.81 11.09
N GLU A 4 23.36 -3.54 10.72
CA GLU A 4 22.43 -2.57 11.29
C GLU A 4 21.01 -3.02 10.94
N GLU A 5 20.15 -3.05 11.96
CA GLU A 5 18.78 -3.49 11.83
C GLU A 5 17.99 -2.39 11.10
N ILE A 6 17.52 -2.68 9.88
CA ILE A 6 16.70 -1.73 9.12
C ILE A 6 15.33 -1.66 9.79
N TYR A 7 14.98 -0.50 10.33
CA TYR A 7 13.73 -0.28 11.04
C TYR A 7 12.52 -0.35 10.12
N LEU A 8 11.43 -0.97 10.61
CA LEU A 8 10.11 -0.95 9.99
C LEU A 8 9.22 0.00 10.80
N TYR A 9 8.74 1.06 10.16
CA TYR A 9 7.72 1.91 10.74
C TYR A 9 6.34 1.43 10.27
N GLU A 10 5.46 1.22 11.24
CA GLU A 10 4.07 0.87 11.00
C GLU A 10 3.22 2.11 11.18
N LEU A 11 2.26 2.32 10.28
CA LEU A 11 1.32 3.44 10.38
C LEU A 11 0.25 3.24 11.47
N SER A 12 0.45 2.28 12.38
CA SER A 12 -0.51 1.76 13.37
C SER A 12 -0.92 2.75 14.46
N ALA A 13 -0.38 3.96 14.46
CA ALA A 13 -0.76 5.04 15.37
C ALA A 13 -1.81 6.03 14.80
N ASN A 14 -2.21 5.92 13.52
CA ASN A 14 -3.20 6.83 12.93
C ASN A 14 -4.56 6.12 12.69
N PRO A 15 -5.66 6.59 13.31
CA PRO A 15 -6.98 5.94 13.22
C PRO A 15 -7.56 5.88 11.78
N HIS A 16 -7.08 6.73 10.86
CA HIS A 16 -7.55 6.77 9.48
C HIS A 16 -6.67 5.98 8.51
N GLY A 17 -5.54 5.42 8.94
CA GLY A 17 -4.63 4.73 8.03
C GLY A 17 -4.00 5.63 6.97
N LEU A 18 -3.96 6.95 7.21
CA LEU A 18 -3.45 7.99 6.31
C LEU A 18 -2.71 9.06 7.12
N ILE A 19 -1.50 9.40 6.72
CA ILE A 19 -0.74 10.56 7.17
C ILE A 19 -0.45 11.40 5.94
N ILE A 20 -0.74 12.70 5.99
CA ILE A 20 -0.43 13.64 4.92
C ILE A 20 0.02 14.96 5.54
N SER A 21 1.10 15.54 5.02
CA SER A 21 1.65 16.79 5.55
C SER A 21 2.41 17.57 4.49
N PRO A 22 2.42 18.91 4.56
CA PRO A 22 3.29 19.72 3.72
C PRO A 22 4.75 19.48 4.09
N MET A 23 5.61 19.34 3.08
CA MET A 23 7.06 19.35 3.25
C MET A 23 7.53 20.81 3.28
N LEU A 24 8.15 21.22 4.38
CA LEU A 24 8.76 22.53 4.57
C LEU A 24 10.29 22.40 4.70
N ALA A 25 11.04 23.49 4.61
CA ALA A 25 12.49 23.44 4.81
C ALA A 25 12.89 22.90 6.21
N SER A 26 12.00 22.99 7.19
CA SER A 26 12.11 22.42 8.53
C SER A 26 11.61 20.97 8.66
N PHE A 27 11.32 20.27 7.56
CA PHE A 27 10.73 18.92 7.52
C PHE A 27 11.66 17.79 8.01
N ILE A 28 12.57 18.12 8.91
CA ILE A 28 13.17 17.19 9.85
C ILE A 28 12.45 17.49 11.17
N PRO A 29 11.27 16.90 11.45
CA PRO A 29 10.61 17.12 12.73
C PRO A 29 11.59 16.67 13.81
N GLU A 30 11.86 17.49 14.81
CA GLU A 30 13.01 17.30 15.72
C GLU A 30 12.99 15.94 16.47
N ASP A 31 11.84 15.23 16.51
CA ASP A 31 11.67 13.85 17.01
C ASP A 31 11.66 12.74 15.92
N ASP A 32 11.29 13.04 14.67
CA ASP A 32 11.26 12.09 13.52
C ASP A 32 12.44 12.25 12.56
N GLY A 33 13.27 13.26 12.78
CA GLY A 33 14.38 13.64 11.92
C GLY A 33 15.44 12.55 11.78
N LEU A 34 15.76 11.88 12.88
CA LEU A 34 16.66 10.72 12.88
C LEU A 34 16.06 9.55 12.07
N LYS A 35 14.74 9.39 12.05
CA LYS A 35 14.05 8.32 11.31
C LYS A 35 14.14 8.57 9.81
N ALA A 36 13.88 9.79 9.36
CA ALA A 36 13.95 10.13 7.95
C ALA A 36 15.38 9.99 7.37
N ILE A 37 16.40 10.33 8.16
CA ILE A 37 17.81 10.30 7.74
C ILE A 37 18.53 8.98 8.04
N THR A 38 17.84 7.95 8.55
CA THR A 38 18.40 6.60 8.68
C THR A 38 17.70 5.64 7.71
N PRO A 39 18.37 4.58 7.21
CA PRO A 39 17.73 3.58 6.37
C PRO A 39 16.54 2.92 7.07
N HIS A 40 15.35 3.06 6.51
CA HIS A 40 14.12 2.52 7.07
C HIS A 40 13.14 2.11 5.97
N ARG A 41 12.10 1.37 6.35
CA ARG A 41 10.99 1.00 5.47
C ARG A 41 9.66 1.21 6.18
N HIS A 42 8.59 1.40 5.41
CA HIS A 42 7.22 1.47 5.92
C HIS A 42 6.42 0.24 5.48
N ASP A 43 5.39 -0.15 6.22
CA ASP A 43 4.40 -1.14 5.78
C ASP A 43 3.29 -0.54 4.89
N THR A 44 3.37 0.76 4.63
CA THR A 44 2.45 1.57 3.84
C THR A 44 3.02 2.02 2.51
N HIS A 45 2.14 2.54 1.66
CA HIS A 45 2.57 3.28 0.47
C HIS A 45 2.97 4.68 0.89
N GLY A 46 4.08 5.17 0.35
CA GLY A 46 4.58 6.53 0.53
C GLY A 46 4.56 7.30 -0.79
N LEU A 47 4.32 8.59 -0.71
CA LEU A 47 4.31 9.50 -1.84
C LEU A 47 4.97 10.81 -1.44
N PHE A 48 5.86 11.30 -2.30
CA PHE A 48 6.56 12.58 -2.13
C PHE A 48 6.35 13.42 -3.37
N LEU A 49 5.73 14.59 -3.23
CA LEU A 49 5.60 15.59 -4.30
C LEU A 49 6.53 16.76 -3.98
N LEU A 50 7.47 17.07 -4.88
CA LEU A 50 8.35 18.23 -4.72
C LEU A 50 7.94 19.36 -5.67
N THR A 51 7.64 20.54 -5.11
CA THR A 51 7.18 21.73 -5.85
C THR A 51 8.23 22.85 -5.90
N SER A 52 9.17 22.87 -4.96
CA SER A 52 10.32 23.78 -4.95
C SER A 52 11.52 23.11 -4.28
N GLY A 53 12.72 23.62 -4.56
CA GLY A 53 13.97 23.15 -3.97
C GLY A 53 14.45 21.82 -4.56
N GLN A 54 15.28 21.13 -3.79
CA GLN A 54 15.87 19.84 -4.19
C GLN A 54 15.88 18.88 -3.01
N MET A 55 15.51 17.63 -3.26
CA MET A 55 15.60 16.54 -2.27
C MET A 55 16.41 15.39 -2.84
N THR A 56 17.30 14.82 -2.02
CA THR A 56 18.10 13.65 -2.36
C THR A 56 17.74 12.50 -1.44
N MET A 57 17.31 11.39 -2.02
CA MET A 57 16.91 10.17 -1.32
C MET A 57 17.84 9.02 -1.70
N MET A 58 18.12 8.13 -0.76
CA MET A 58 18.55 6.76 -1.05
C MET A 58 17.29 5.91 -1.09
N VAL A 59 17.02 5.17 -2.16
CA VAL A 59 15.90 4.23 -2.26
C VAL A 59 16.43 2.92 -2.80
N GLU A 60 16.26 1.84 -2.04
CA GLU A 60 16.80 0.50 -2.31
C GLU A 60 18.31 0.51 -2.58
N GLY A 61 19.05 1.48 -2.01
CA GLY A 61 20.50 1.63 -2.22
C GLY A 61 20.90 2.42 -3.46
N ARG A 62 19.95 3.06 -4.17
CA ARG A 62 20.26 4.03 -5.23
C ARG A 62 19.98 5.46 -4.78
N LYS A 63 20.87 6.37 -5.15
CA LYS A 63 20.69 7.80 -4.96
C LYS A 63 19.72 8.34 -6.01
N VAL A 64 18.64 8.97 -5.55
CA VAL A 64 17.57 9.59 -6.34
C VAL A 64 17.57 11.08 -6.02
N VAL A 65 17.60 11.90 -7.06
CA VAL A 65 17.52 13.36 -6.92
C VAL A 65 16.17 13.82 -7.44
N MET A 66 15.35 14.35 -6.54
CA MET A 66 14.07 14.97 -6.83
C MET A 66 14.26 16.46 -7.09
N MET A 67 13.67 16.92 -8.18
CA MET A 67 13.62 18.33 -8.60
C MET A 67 12.16 18.81 -8.57
N PRO A 68 11.89 20.12 -8.68
CA PRO A 68 10.51 20.62 -8.76
C PRO A 68 9.72 19.94 -9.88
N SER A 69 8.42 19.77 -9.66
CA SER A 69 7.50 19.04 -10.55
C SER A 69 7.88 17.56 -10.70
N SER A 70 8.22 16.93 -9.58
CA SER A 70 8.42 15.48 -9.51
C SER A 70 7.63 14.83 -8.38
N LEU A 71 7.14 13.61 -8.66
CA LEU A 71 6.42 12.74 -7.74
C LEU A 71 7.21 11.45 -7.58
N MET A 72 7.58 11.11 -6.36
CA MET A 72 8.21 9.84 -6.03
C MET A 72 7.24 8.95 -5.28
N LEU A 73 7.08 7.72 -5.74
CA LEU A 73 6.28 6.69 -5.08
C LEU A 73 7.20 5.70 -4.34
N ILE A 74 6.86 5.39 -3.10
CA ILE A 74 7.51 4.39 -2.26
C ILE A 74 6.50 3.30 -1.93
N GLN A 75 6.88 2.05 -2.14
CA GLN A 75 6.04 0.89 -1.93
C GLN A 75 6.24 0.30 -0.52
N PRO A 76 5.23 -0.41 0.02
CA PRO A 76 5.38 -1.14 1.27
C PRO A 76 6.62 -2.03 1.25
N GLY A 77 7.49 -1.86 2.24
CA GLY A 77 8.72 -2.63 2.42
C GLY A 77 9.96 -2.06 1.72
N GLN A 78 9.83 -1.06 0.83
CA GLN A 78 10.99 -0.42 0.20
C GLN A 78 11.82 0.36 1.23
N VAL A 79 13.11 0.05 1.28
CA VAL A 79 14.07 0.72 2.14
C VAL A 79 14.45 2.05 1.52
N HIS A 80 14.33 3.13 2.28
CA HIS A 80 14.69 4.46 1.85
C HIS A 80 15.25 5.30 3.00
N GLN A 81 15.89 6.40 2.63
CA GLN A 81 16.55 7.32 3.55
C GLN A 81 16.65 8.68 2.86
N CYS A 82 16.36 9.76 3.57
CA CYS A 82 16.65 11.11 3.12
C CYS A 82 18.12 11.44 3.37
N LEU A 83 18.86 11.81 2.31
CA LEU A 83 20.28 12.17 2.40
C LEU A 83 20.50 13.68 2.50
N ASN A 84 19.68 14.46 1.80
CA ASN A 84 19.84 15.91 1.73
C ASN A 84 18.54 16.60 1.29
N VAL A 85 18.26 17.77 1.87
CA VAL A 85 17.16 18.66 1.50
C VAL A 85 17.66 20.08 1.36
N GLN A 86 17.19 20.79 0.33
CA GLN A 86 17.58 22.18 0.07
C GLN A 86 16.34 23.00 -0.28
N ALA A 87 15.93 23.89 0.63
CA ALA A 87 14.84 24.85 0.45
C ALA A 87 13.58 24.22 -0.17
N ILE A 88 13.16 23.07 0.36
CA ILE A 88 12.09 22.28 -0.23
C ILE A 88 10.71 22.84 0.12
N SER A 89 9.82 22.74 -0.86
CA SER A 89 8.37 22.84 -0.65
C SER A 89 7.70 21.66 -1.35
N GLY A 90 6.62 21.14 -0.78
CA GLY A 90 5.93 20.00 -1.36
C GLY A 90 4.97 19.33 -0.40
N TRP A 91 4.69 18.06 -0.66
CA TRP A 91 3.82 17.21 0.15
C TRP A 91 4.42 15.84 0.34
N VAL A 92 4.21 15.26 1.52
CA VAL A 92 4.41 13.84 1.76
C VAL A 92 3.10 13.20 2.21
N MET A 93 2.85 11.99 1.76
CA MET A 93 1.69 11.20 2.16
C MET A 93 2.09 9.74 2.36
N PHE A 94 1.69 9.16 3.49
CA PHE A 94 1.78 7.74 3.77
C PHE A 94 0.40 7.16 4.05
N PHE A 95 0.04 6.03 3.47
CA PHE A 95 -1.30 5.48 3.64
C PHE A 95 -1.36 3.97 3.45
N ASP A 96 -2.36 3.37 4.08
CA ASP A 96 -2.60 1.94 4.01
C ASP A 96 -3.09 1.51 2.62
N GLY A 97 -2.58 0.36 2.14
CA GLY A 97 -2.95 -0.15 0.82
C GLY A 97 -4.43 -0.50 0.64
N ARG A 98 -5.25 -0.50 1.70
CA ARG A 98 -6.72 -0.64 1.63
C ARG A 98 -7.38 0.50 0.86
N PHE A 99 -6.75 1.67 0.78
CA PHE A 99 -7.27 2.77 -0.03
C PHE A 99 -7.11 2.54 -1.53
N LEU A 100 -6.27 1.62 -2.00
CA LEU A 100 -6.07 1.41 -3.44
C LEU A 100 -7.01 0.37 -4.02
N ASP A 101 -7.60 0.71 -5.15
CA ASP A 101 -8.34 -0.24 -5.97
C ASP A 101 -7.40 -1.33 -6.53
N ALA A 102 -7.91 -2.55 -6.66
CA ALA A 102 -7.11 -3.72 -7.03
C ALA A 102 -6.40 -3.56 -8.40
N GLY A 103 -7.04 -2.91 -9.37
CA GLY A 103 -6.46 -2.68 -10.70
C GLY A 103 -5.23 -1.77 -10.66
N ILE A 104 -5.31 -0.68 -9.89
CA ILE A 104 -4.22 0.28 -9.76
C ILE A 104 -3.07 -0.25 -8.95
N ARG A 105 -3.39 -1.02 -7.90
CA ARG A 105 -2.39 -1.74 -7.13
C ARG A 105 -1.47 -2.59 -8.01
N ILE A 106 -2.02 -3.26 -9.03
CA ILE A 106 -1.21 -4.06 -9.96
C ILE A 106 -0.23 -3.17 -10.75
N ILE A 107 -0.69 -2.02 -11.25
CA ILE A 107 0.14 -1.10 -12.04
C ILE A 107 1.24 -0.52 -11.17
N ILE A 108 0.89 -0.04 -9.98
CA ILE A 108 1.83 0.61 -9.07
C ILE A 108 2.79 -0.39 -8.45
N GLU A 109 2.39 -1.63 -8.18
CA GLU A 109 3.32 -2.66 -7.72
C GLU A 109 4.38 -2.99 -8.79
N ARG A 110 4.16 -2.70 -10.08
CA ARG A 110 5.23 -2.76 -11.10
C ARG A 110 6.36 -1.76 -10.82
N THR A 111 6.06 -0.68 -10.10
CA THR A 111 7.06 0.31 -9.67
C THR A 111 7.95 -0.19 -8.52
N ILE A 112 7.68 -1.36 -7.94
CA ILE A 112 8.62 -1.97 -6.98
C ILE A 112 9.98 -2.23 -7.66
N GLU A 113 9.97 -2.59 -8.94
CA GLU A 113 11.16 -2.92 -9.74
C GLU A 113 11.92 -1.70 -10.28
N THR A 114 11.27 -0.53 -10.28
CA THR A 114 11.79 0.74 -10.79
C THR A 114 11.38 1.86 -9.85
N ILE A 115 12.35 2.52 -9.21
CA ILE A 115 12.09 3.73 -8.42
C ILE A 115 11.21 4.67 -9.26
N ALA A 116 9.94 4.79 -8.87
CA ALA A 116 8.97 5.58 -9.63
C ALA A 116 9.15 7.04 -9.27
N LEU A 117 10.08 7.69 -9.99
CA LEU A 117 10.24 9.13 -10.01
C LEU A 117 9.58 9.68 -11.28
N LEU A 118 8.32 10.10 -11.16
CA LEU A 118 7.56 10.69 -12.24
C LEU A 118 7.88 12.17 -12.34
N LYS A 119 8.19 12.64 -13.54
CA LYS A 119 8.37 14.06 -13.84
C LYS A 119 7.21 14.54 -14.69
N PHE A 120 6.77 15.76 -14.44
CA PHE A 120 5.66 16.38 -15.15
C PHE A 120 5.91 17.87 -15.32
N ASP A 121 5.10 18.48 -16.17
CA ASP A 121 5.07 19.91 -16.38
C ASP A 121 4.35 20.65 -15.23
N ASN A 122 4.22 21.96 -15.38
CA ASN A 122 3.58 22.80 -14.36
C ASN A 122 2.08 22.49 -14.21
N GLU A 123 1.41 22.07 -15.28
CA GLU A 123 -0.01 21.70 -15.24
C GLU A 123 -0.21 20.41 -14.43
N GLY A 124 0.59 19.38 -14.71
CA GLY A 124 0.61 18.15 -13.91
C GLY A 124 0.95 18.42 -12.45
N SER A 125 1.90 19.33 -12.20
CA SER A 125 2.28 19.72 -10.84
C SER A 125 1.14 20.37 -10.08
N LEU A 126 0.42 21.30 -10.72
CA LEU A 126 -0.73 21.96 -10.11
C LEU A 126 -1.85 20.96 -9.81
N PHE A 127 -2.11 20.02 -10.72
CA PHE A 127 -3.11 18.98 -10.55
C PHE A 127 -2.82 18.10 -9.32
N PHE A 128 -1.60 17.59 -9.18
CA PHE A 128 -1.21 16.79 -8.00
C PHE A 128 -1.28 17.60 -6.71
N GLN A 129 -0.86 18.87 -6.72
CA GLN A 129 -0.96 19.77 -5.57
C GLN A 129 -2.41 19.95 -5.12
N GLN A 130 -3.34 20.15 -6.06
CA GLN A 130 -4.77 20.30 -5.76
C GLN A 130 -5.35 19.04 -5.12
N LEU A 131 -5.05 17.86 -5.68
CA LEU A 131 -5.51 16.59 -5.10
C LEU A 131 -4.96 16.37 -3.68
N LEU A 132 -3.67 16.60 -3.47
CA LEU A 132 -3.06 16.45 -2.14
C LEU A 132 -3.61 17.45 -1.13
N LEU A 133 -3.87 18.69 -1.55
CA LEU A 133 -4.53 19.68 -0.71
C LEU A 133 -5.95 19.24 -0.33
N SER A 134 -6.73 18.71 -1.28
CA SER A 134 -8.07 18.16 -1.00
C SER A 134 -8.02 16.97 -0.05
N ILE A 135 -7.04 16.06 -0.22
CA ILE A 135 -6.83 14.93 0.70
C ILE A 135 -6.48 15.43 2.09
N TYR A 136 -5.58 16.41 2.21
CA TYR A 136 -5.18 17.01 3.48
C TYR A 136 -6.37 17.68 4.18
N GLN A 137 -7.13 18.51 3.48
CA GLN A 137 -8.32 19.17 4.02
C GLN A 137 -9.38 18.16 4.48
N ALA A 138 -9.58 17.09 3.71
CA ALA A 138 -10.48 16.01 4.08
C ALA A 138 -10.00 15.24 5.32
N ALA A 139 -8.69 14.99 5.44
CA ALA A 139 -8.12 14.27 6.58
C ALA A 139 -8.16 15.08 7.88
N GLU A 140 -7.97 16.40 7.79
CA GLU A 140 -7.93 17.33 8.93
C GLU A 140 -9.31 17.92 9.31
N GLU A 141 -10.40 17.39 8.74
CA GLU A 141 -11.74 17.90 9.01
C GLU A 141 -12.15 17.67 10.47
N LYS A 142 -12.38 18.77 11.21
CA LYS A 142 -12.75 18.71 12.65
C LYS A 142 -14.06 17.99 12.95
N ARG A 143 -14.95 17.90 11.96
CA ARG A 143 -16.27 17.28 12.06
C ARG A 143 -16.49 16.37 10.85
N PRO A 144 -15.85 15.19 10.82
CA PRO A 144 -15.88 14.32 9.66
C PRO A 144 -17.30 13.84 9.36
N GLY A 145 -17.73 14.01 8.12
CA GLY A 145 -19.01 13.48 7.65
C GLY A 145 -19.00 11.96 7.50
N LYS A 146 -20.18 11.33 7.42
CA LYS A 146 -20.35 9.86 7.24
C LYS A 146 -19.62 9.28 6.02
N PHE A 147 -19.28 10.13 5.04
CA PHE A 147 -18.63 9.76 3.78
C PHE A 147 -17.15 10.11 3.70
N GLN A 148 -16.53 10.63 4.77
CA GLN A 148 -15.13 11.08 4.77
C GLN A 148 -14.16 9.99 4.26
N THR A 149 -14.24 8.77 4.79
CA THR A 149 -13.38 7.65 4.35
C THR A 149 -13.57 7.31 2.88
N LYS A 150 -14.82 7.30 2.38
CA LYS A 150 -15.12 7.04 0.96
C LYS A 150 -14.60 8.17 0.07
N MET A 151 -14.67 9.41 0.53
CA MET A 151 -14.10 10.57 -0.17
C MET A 151 -12.57 10.49 -0.22
N LEU A 152 -11.91 10.17 0.90
CA LEU A 152 -10.46 9.95 0.95
C LEU A 152 -10.04 8.81 0.01
N HIS A 153 -10.78 7.70 0.01
CA HIS A 153 -10.58 6.60 -0.93
C HIS A 153 -10.67 7.08 -2.38
N ALA A 154 -11.72 7.82 -2.75
CA ALA A 154 -11.87 8.35 -4.10
C ALA A 154 -10.74 9.31 -4.49
N LEU A 155 -10.33 10.22 -3.60
CA LEU A 155 -9.28 11.19 -3.85
C LEU A 155 -7.89 10.53 -4.00
N ILE A 156 -7.57 9.57 -3.13
CA ILE A 156 -6.32 8.80 -3.21
C ILE A 156 -6.28 8.00 -4.51
N ASN A 157 -7.37 7.32 -4.88
CA ASN A 157 -7.41 6.61 -6.16
C ASN A 157 -7.31 7.57 -7.35
N ALA A 158 -8.00 8.72 -7.34
CA ALA A 158 -7.88 9.72 -8.41
C ALA A 158 -6.42 10.18 -8.60
N LEU A 159 -5.71 10.42 -7.50
CA LEU A 159 -4.29 10.76 -7.52
C LEU A 159 -3.46 9.64 -8.15
N TYR A 160 -3.74 8.39 -7.77
CA TYR A 160 -2.97 7.25 -8.23
C TYR A 160 -3.32 6.79 -9.64
N TYR A 161 -4.55 7.00 -10.10
CA TYR A 161 -4.94 6.90 -11.51
C TYR A 161 -4.12 7.85 -12.35
N LYS A 162 -4.02 9.14 -11.95
CA LYS A 162 -3.20 10.11 -12.67
C LYS A 162 -1.72 9.74 -12.68
N ALA A 163 -1.19 9.26 -11.55
CA ALA A 163 0.20 8.81 -11.47
C ALA A 163 0.45 7.57 -12.35
N ALA A 164 -0.50 6.62 -12.40
CA ALA A 164 -0.43 5.44 -13.25
C ALA A 164 -0.46 5.79 -14.74
N ASP A 165 -1.34 6.68 -15.18
CA ASP A 165 -1.39 7.16 -16.57
C ASP A 165 -0.08 7.83 -16.97
N LEU A 166 0.46 8.67 -16.10
CA LEU A 166 1.74 9.33 -16.34
C LEU A 166 2.90 8.31 -16.39
N PHE A 167 2.91 7.32 -15.50
CA PHE A 167 3.90 6.26 -15.51
C PHE A 167 3.87 5.49 -16.83
N LEU A 168 2.69 5.09 -17.30
CA LEU A 168 2.52 4.36 -18.57
C LEU A 168 2.92 5.22 -19.78
N LEU A 169 2.59 6.53 -19.76
CA LEU A 169 3.03 7.46 -20.79
C LEU A 169 4.56 7.55 -20.83
N LEU A 170 5.21 7.73 -19.68
CA LEU A 170 6.68 7.81 -19.61
C LEU A 170 7.33 6.49 -20.04
N GLU A 171 6.79 5.34 -19.64
CA GLU A 171 7.25 4.01 -20.09
C GLU A 171 7.18 3.92 -21.63
N SER A 172 6.10 4.38 -22.25
CA SER A 172 5.95 4.38 -23.71
C SER A 172 6.91 5.34 -24.44
N LEU A 173 7.24 6.48 -23.83
CA LEU A 173 8.20 7.45 -24.39
C LEU A 173 9.64 6.97 -24.24
N GLU A 174 9.96 6.31 -23.13
CA GLU A 174 11.24 5.63 -22.92
C GLU A 174 11.44 4.51 -23.94
N GLU A 175 10.41 3.69 -24.20
CA GLU A 175 10.43 2.67 -25.27
C GLU A 175 10.81 3.29 -26.63
N ALA A 176 10.14 4.38 -27.01
CA ALA A 176 10.35 5.05 -28.29
C ALA A 176 11.74 5.70 -28.45
N SER A 177 12.41 6.03 -27.34
CA SER A 177 13.73 6.68 -27.32
C SER A 177 14.86 5.77 -26.82
N SER A 178 14.57 4.49 -26.59
CA SER A 178 15.45 3.57 -25.87
C SER A 178 16.72 3.20 -26.64
N SER A 179 17.86 3.22 -25.94
CA SER A 179 19.08 2.57 -26.43
C SER A 179 18.90 1.05 -26.47
N ARG A 180 19.68 0.34 -27.30
CA ARG A 180 19.69 -1.14 -27.34
C ARG A 180 19.85 -1.77 -25.96
N SER A 181 20.63 -1.14 -25.08
CA SER A 181 20.84 -1.62 -23.71
C SER A 181 19.60 -1.46 -22.82
N SER A 182 18.84 -0.37 -22.99
CA SER A 182 17.57 -0.16 -22.28
C SER A 182 16.50 -1.15 -22.76
N LEU A 183 16.43 -1.39 -24.07
CA LEU A 183 15.52 -2.38 -24.66
C LEU A 183 15.77 -3.79 -24.11
N ILE A 184 17.05 -4.20 -23.98
CA ILE A 184 17.41 -5.49 -23.37
C ILE A 184 16.90 -5.59 -21.93
N VAL A 185 17.06 -4.53 -21.13
CA VAL A 185 16.61 -4.49 -19.72
C VAL A 185 15.09 -4.56 -19.62
N GLN A 186 14.40 -3.87 -20.52
CA GLN A 186 12.95 -3.88 -20.56
C GLN A 186 12.41 -5.27 -20.95
N GLN A 187 12.93 -5.84 -22.04
CA GLN A 187 12.58 -7.20 -22.46
C GLN A 187 12.89 -8.22 -21.36
N PHE A 188 14.01 -8.04 -20.65
CA PHE A 188 14.35 -8.85 -19.49
C PHE A 188 13.28 -8.76 -18.38
N LYS A 189 12.86 -7.56 -17.98
CA LYS A 189 11.80 -7.38 -16.98
C LYS A 189 10.47 -8.00 -17.41
N ASP A 190 10.10 -7.86 -18.68
CA ASP A 190 8.87 -8.46 -19.21
C ASP A 190 8.93 -9.99 -19.23
N LEU A 191 10.09 -10.56 -19.57
CA LEU A 191 10.30 -11.99 -19.46
C LEU A 191 10.24 -12.45 -18.00
N ILE A 192 10.77 -11.69 -17.04
CA ILE A 192 10.62 -12.01 -15.60
C ILE A 192 9.13 -12.07 -15.26
N LYS A 193 8.35 -11.02 -15.53
CA LYS A 193 6.91 -10.98 -15.20
C LYS A 193 6.13 -12.18 -15.74
N ARG A 194 6.47 -12.65 -16.94
CA ARG A 194 5.79 -13.78 -17.60
C ARG A 194 6.28 -15.14 -17.11
N ASN A 195 7.57 -15.27 -16.77
CA ASN A 195 8.23 -16.57 -16.60
C ASN A 195 8.83 -16.82 -15.22
N PHE A 196 8.76 -15.87 -14.28
CA PHE A 196 9.41 -15.98 -12.96
C PHE A 196 9.04 -17.23 -12.17
N LYS A 197 7.88 -17.85 -12.44
CA LYS A 197 7.47 -19.12 -11.82
C LYS A 197 8.30 -20.30 -12.32
N ILE A 198 8.74 -20.29 -13.58
CA ILE A 198 9.46 -21.39 -14.22
C ILE A 198 10.97 -21.09 -14.25
N TRP A 199 11.35 -19.90 -14.71
CA TRP A 199 12.75 -19.49 -14.89
C TRP A 199 13.30 -18.84 -13.63
N LYS A 200 14.34 -19.44 -13.07
CA LYS A 200 14.94 -19.02 -11.79
C LYS A 200 16.33 -18.45 -11.94
N ARG A 201 16.98 -18.66 -13.08
CA ARG A 201 18.38 -18.32 -13.28
C ARG A 201 18.49 -17.26 -14.39
N PRO A 202 19.41 -16.29 -14.27
CA PRO A 202 19.67 -15.33 -15.35
C PRO A 202 19.96 -16.00 -16.71
N ALA A 203 20.51 -17.21 -16.71
CA ALA A 203 20.78 -17.99 -17.92
C ALA A 203 19.52 -18.26 -18.76
N ASP A 204 18.39 -18.56 -18.13
CA ASP A 204 17.13 -18.84 -18.82
C ASP A 204 16.68 -17.61 -19.63
N TYR A 205 16.80 -16.43 -19.01
CA TYR A 205 16.44 -15.15 -19.62
C TYR A 205 17.43 -14.70 -20.69
N ALA A 206 18.73 -14.88 -20.45
CA ALA A 206 19.77 -14.55 -21.41
C ALA A 206 19.61 -15.36 -22.71
N ASN A 207 19.27 -16.64 -22.59
CA ASN A 207 18.94 -17.50 -23.72
C ASN A 207 17.72 -16.99 -24.49
N ALA A 208 16.63 -16.63 -23.79
CA ALA A 208 15.42 -16.09 -24.42
C ALA A 208 15.66 -14.74 -25.14
N LEU A 209 16.64 -13.96 -24.68
CA LEU A 209 17.05 -12.70 -25.30
C LEU A 209 18.16 -12.87 -26.37
N ASN A 210 18.63 -14.09 -26.61
CA ASN A 210 19.76 -14.41 -27.50
C ASN A 210 21.04 -13.63 -27.17
N ILE A 211 21.37 -13.51 -25.88
CA ILE A 211 22.60 -12.85 -25.39
C ILE A 211 23.33 -13.73 -24.37
N SER A 212 24.61 -13.43 -24.12
CA SER A 212 25.35 -14.13 -23.07
C SER A 212 24.88 -13.72 -21.67
N VAL A 213 25.03 -14.63 -20.69
CA VAL A 213 24.69 -14.34 -19.29
C VAL A 213 25.53 -13.19 -18.72
N SER A 214 26.80 -13.07 -19.14
CA SER A 214 27.64 -11.94 -18.76
C SER A 214 27.06 -10.64 -19.30
N HIS A 215 26.74 -10.60 -20.59
CA HIS A 215 26.19 -9.40 -21.22
C HIS A 215 24.85 -8.97 -20.59
N LEU A 216 23.96 -9.92 -20.28
CA LEU A 216 22.73 -9.63 -19.55
C LEU A 216 23.03 -9.02 -18.17
N ASN A 217 23.92 -9.63 -17.38
CA ASN A 217 24.25 -9.12 -16.05
C ASN A 217 24.88 -7.73 -16.11
N ASP A 218 25.80 -7.48 -17.04
CA ASP A 218 26.46 -6.19 -17.19
C ASP A 218 25.46 -5.12 -17.62
N THR A 219 24.63 -5.43 -18.62
CA THR A 219 23.60 -4.52 -19.14
C THR A 219 22.59 -4.16 -18.06
N VAL A 220 22.10 -5.15 -17.32
CA VAL A 220 21.15 -4.95 -16.22
C VAL A 220 21.81 -4.16 -15.09
N LYS A 221 23.05 -4.47 -14.72
CA LYS A 221 23.74 -3.76 -13.62
C LYS A 221 24.06 -2.32 -13.98
N ILE A 222 24.44 -2.02 -15.22
CA ILE A 222 24.72 -0.65 -15.67
C ILE A 222 23.43 0.19 -15.66
N ASN A 223 22.34 -0.35 -16.21
CA ASN A 223 21.08 0.39 -16.35
C ASN A 223 20.25 0.43 -15.05
N THR A 224 20.37 -0.59 -14.20
CA THR A 224 19.54 -0.74 -12.99
C THR A 224 20.36 -0.79 -11.70
N GLY A 225 21.69 -0.73 -11.70
CA GLY A 225 22.48 -0.89 -10.46
C GLY A 225 22.34 -2.25 -9.74
N TYR A 226 21.43 -3.14 -10.17
CA TYR A 226 21.17 -4.45 -9.57
C TYR A 226 21.64 -5.58 -10.48
N SER A 227 21.91 -6.74 -9.90
CA SER A 227 22.15 -7.95 -10.70
C SER A 227 20.85 -8.49 -11.29
N ALA A 228 20.94 -9.22 -12.41
CA ALA A 228 19.78 -9.90 -12.98
C ALA A 228 19.13 -10.86 -11.96
N THR A 229 19.95 -11.56 -11.17
CA THR A 229 19.50 -12.44 -10.08
C THR A 229 18.69 -11.67 -9.04
N HIS A 230 19.12 -10.46 -8.67
CA HIS A 230 18.39 -9.63 -7.71
C HIS A 230 17.01 -9.27 -8.25
N LEU A 231 16.91 -8.82 -9.50
CA LEU A 231 15.61 -8.45 -10.11
C LEU A 231 14.65 -9.65 -10.17
N ILE A 232 15.13 -10.84 -10.57
CA ILE A 232 14.32 -12.07 -10.57
C ILE A 232 13.80 -12.37 -9.16
N GLN A 233 14.67 -12.27 -8.16
CA GLN A 233 14.33 -12.56 -6.76
C GLN A 233 13.31 -11.56 -6.21
N GLN A 234 13.45 -10.27 -6.54
CA GLN A 234 12.49 -9.22 -6.15
C GLN A 234 11.08 -9.53 -6.64
N VAL A 235 10.92 -9.89 -7.92
CA VAL A 235 9.59 -10.25 -8.47
C VAL A 235 9.01 -11.47 -7.77
N VAL A 236 9.82 -12.52 -7.58
CA VAL A 236 9.38 -13.72 -6.86
C VAL A 236 8.91 -13.37 -5.45
N THR A 237 9.67 -12.54 -4.72
CA THR A 237 9.34 -12.21 -3.34
C THR A 237 8.18 -11.24 -3.23
N GLY A 238 8.01 -10.32 -4.18
CA GLY A 238 6.83 -9.46 -4.27
C GLY A 238 5.56 -10.28 -4.46
N GLU A 239 5.56 -11.25 -5.37
CA GLU A 239 4.43 -12.16 -5.58
C GLU A 239 4.16 -13.08 -4.37
N ALA A 240 5.21 -13.48 -3.67
CA ALA A 240 5.07 -14.19 -2.40
C ALA A 240 4.43 -13.31 -1.32
N GLN A 241 4.88 -12.07 -1.13
CA GLN A 241 4.30 -11.12 -0.19
C GLN A 241 2.83 -10.86 -0.50
N ARG A 242 2.49 -10.65 -1.78
CA ARG A 242 1.11 -10.52 -2.26
C ARG A 242 0.27 -11.73 -1.88
N THR A 243 0.75 -12.94 -2.16
CA THR A 243 0.01 -14.17 -1.83
C THR A 243 -0.11 -14.38 -0.31
N LEU A 244 0.92 -14.05 0.46
CA LEU A 244 0.91 -14.13 1.92
C LEU A 244 -0.10 -13.19 2.55
N ARG A 245 -0.28 -12.00 1.96
CA ARG A 245 -1.19 -10.94 2.43
C ARG A 245 -2.65 -11.24 2.06
N TYR A 246 -2.91 -11.76 0.86
CA TYR A 246 -4.27 -11.90 0.32
C TYR A 246 -4.85 -13.31 0.36
N THR A 247 -4.09 -14.31 0.77
CA THR A 247 -4.56 -15.69 0.79
C THR A 247 -4.17 -16.43 2.07
N THR A 248 -4.92 -17.47 2.38
CA THR A 248 -4.65 -18.39 3.49
C THR A 248 -3.70 -19.54 3.10
N LYS A 249 -3.23 -19.59 1.85
CA LYS A 249 -2.34 -20.64 1.33
C LYS A 249 -1.15 -20.86 2.25
N SER A 250 -0.81 -22.08 2.59
CA SER A 250 0.38 -22.39 3.38
C SER A 250 1.66 -21.90 2.69
N ILE A 251 2.72 -21.63 3.47
CA ILE A 251 4.05 -21.25 2.92
C ILE A 251 4.55 -22.30 1.91
N LYS A 252 4.21 -23.57 2.15
CA LYS A 252 4.50 -24.69 1.26
C LYS A 252 3.78 -24.56 -0.08
N GLU A 253 2.47 -24.31 -0.08
CA GLU A 253 1.70 -24.07 -1.31
C GLU A 253 2.16 -22.83 -2.06
N ILE A 254 2.54 -21.77 -1.36
CA ILE A 254 3.08 -20.55 -1.97
C ILE A 254 4.41 -20.85 -2.67
N ALA A 255 5.33 -21.54 -1.99
CA ALA A 255 6.61 -21.93 -2.58
C ALA A 255 6.42 -22.75 -3.87
N PHE A 256 5.55 -23.76 -3.83
CA PHE A 256 5.25 -24.60 -4.99
C PHE A 256 4.54 -23.83 -6.11
N GLY A 257 3.57 -22.97 -5.78
CA GLY A 257 2.88 -22.12 -6.76
C GLY A 257 3.79 -21.09 -7.41
N LEU A 258 4.88 -20.72 -6.74
CA LEU A 258 5.97 -19.93 -7.28
C LEU A 258 7.03 -20.78 -7.99
N GLY A 259 6.84 -22.09 -8.14
CA GLY A 259 7.74 -23.01 -8.85
C GLY A 259 9.03 -23.39 -8.10
N TYR A 260 9.02 -23.34 -6.76
CA TYR A 260 10.09 -23.90 -5.94
C TYR A 260 9.72 -25.30 -5.46
N ALA A 261 10.57 -26.30 -5.77
CA ALA A 261 10.38 -27.67 -5.30
C ALA A 261 10.68 -27.85 -3.80
N ASP A 262 11.55 -27.01 -3.23
CA ASP A 262 11.88 -27.01 -1.81
C ASP A 262 11.38 -25.73 -1.12
N HIS A 263 10.34 -25.86 -0.30
CA HIS A 263 9.80 -24.76 0.49
C HIS A 263 10.81 -24.20 1.52
N LYS A 264 11.78 -24.99 1.98
CA LYS A 264 12.84 -24.53 2.89
C LYS A 264 13.84 -23.64 2.17
N TYR A 265 14.17 -23.98 0.92
CA TYR A 265 14.97 -23.10 0.05
C TYR A 265 14.25 -21.78 -0.20
N PHE A 266 12.97 -21.82 -0.59
CA PHE A 266 12.16 -20.61 -0.76
C PHE A 266 12.11 -19.75 0.50
N THR A 267 11.90 -20.37 1.67
CA THR A 267 11.86 -19.65 2.95
C THR A 267 13.17 -18.91 3.24
N ARG A 268 14.32 -19.54 2.96
CA ARG A 268 15.64 -18.92 3.09
C ARG A 268 15.84 -17.76 2.11
N LEU A 269 15.40 -17.93 0.86
CA LEU A 269 15.42 -16.88 -0.16
C LEU A 269 14.56 -15.68 0.28
N PHE A 270 13.30 -15.92 0.62
CA PHE A 270 12.36 -14.88 1.06
C PHE A 270 12.92 -14.12 2.25
N THR A 271 13.41 -14.81 3.28
CA THR A 271 13.99 -14.17 4.48
C THR A 271 15.19 -13.31 4.14
N ARG A 272 16.04 -13.74 3.20
CA ARG A 272 17.21 -12.96 2.76
C ARG A 272 16.82 -11.67 2.06
N VAL A 273 15.81 -11.71 1.19
CA VAL A 273 15.39 -10.56 0.38
C VAL A 273 14.49 -9.63 1.18
N VAL A 274 13.53 -10.17 1.92
CA VAL A 274 12.50 -9.41 2.65
C VAL A 274 12.94 -9.04 4.08
N GLY A 275 14.00 -9.67 4.60
CA GLY A 275 14.53 -9.43 5.94
C GLY A 275 13.80 -10.15 7.07
N ARG A 276 12.62 -10.73 6.81
CA ARG A 276 11.84 -11.53 7.78
C ARG A 276 11.27 -12.80 7.14
N PRO A 277 11.05 -13.89 7.92
CA PRO A 277 10.52 -15.13 7.38
C PRO A 277 9.06 -14.99 6.91
N PRO A 278 8.59 -15.79 5.93
CA PRO A 278 7.21 -15.73 5.42
C PRO A 278 6.13 -15.85 6.50
N SER A 279 6.36 -16.69 7.51
CA SER A 279 5.46 -16.86 8.66
C SER A 279 5.38 -15.59 9.52
N GLY A 280 6.53 -14.95 9.77
CA GLY A 280 6.61 -13.68 10.49
C GLY A 280 5.95 -12.57 9.69
N PHE A 281 6.23 -12.51 8.37
CA PHE A 281 5.57 -11.58 7.45
C PHE A 281 4.05 -11.73 7.55
N ARG A 282 3.53 -12.95 7.40
CA ARG A 282 2.08 -13.20 7.48
C ARG A 282 1.47 -12.78 8.81
N LYS A 283 2.11 -13.06 9.94
CA LYS A 283 1.56 -12.70 11.26
C LYS A 283 1.35 -11.19 11.40
N THR A 284 2.32 -10.38 10.98
CA THR A 284 2.20 -8.91 11.01
C THR A 284 1.10 -8.42 10.06
N GLU A 285 1.00 -9.00 8.86
CA GLU A 285 0.01 -8.57 7.87
C GLU A 285 -1.42 -9.08 8.14
N GLN A 286 -1.58 -10.23 8.82
CA GLN A 286 -2.89 -10.79 9.21
C GLN A 286 -3.39 -10.26 10.56
N GLN A 287 -2.53 -9.62 11.36
CA GLN A 287 -2.94 -8.83 12.53
C GLN A 287 -3.52 -7.47 12.14
N LYS A 288 -3.39 -7.04 10.88
CA LYS A 288 -4.33 -6.10 10.26
C LYS A 288 -5.52 -6.92 9.76
N PRO A 289 -6.69 -6.86 10.41
CA PRO A 289 -7.81 -7.69 10.00
C PRO A 289 -8.22 -7.34 8.57
N ALA A 290 -8.26 -8.34 7.68
CA ALA A 290 -9.10 -8.27 6.49
C ALA A 290 -10.56 -8.24 6.98
N PRO A 291 -11.44 -7.41 6.40
CA PRO A 291 -12.79 -7.22 6.94
C PRO A 291 -13.60 -8.51 6.77
N GLN A 292 -13.69 -9.27 7.85
CA GLN A 292 -14.81 -10.18 8.10
C GLN A 292 -16.00 -9.31 8.50
N PRO A 293 -17.25 -9.72 8.20
CA PRO A 293 -18.41 -8.97 8.67
C PRO A 293 -18.41 -8.96 10.20
N GLU A 294 -18.17 -7.79 10.79
CA GLU A 294 -18.31 -7.55 12.22
C GLU A 294 -19.78 -7.83 12.58
N VAL A 295 -19.99 -8.75 13.53
CA VAL A 295 -21.30 -8.95 14.14
C VAL A 295 -21.30 -8.09 15.40
N LEU A 296 -21.95 -6.94 15.31
CA LEU A 296 -22.18 -6.07 16.44
C LEU A 296 -23.37 -6.58 17.22
N VAL A 297 -23.23 -6.62 18.54
CA VAL A 297 -24.28 -7.08 19.45
C VAL A 297 -24.54 -6.00 20.48
N PHE A 298 -25.80 -5.60 20.61
CA PHE A 298 -26.23 -4.58 21.57
C PHE A 298 -27.32 -5.12 22.47
N ARG A 299 -27.16 -4.93 23.78
CA ARG A 299 -28.27 -4.94 24.73
C ARG A 299 -28.94 -3.58 24.69
N THR A 300 -30.27 -3.55 24.60
CA THR A 300 -31.03 -2.31 24.42
C THR A 300 -32.18 -2.19 25.41
N SER A 301 -32.71 -0.98 25.61
CA SER A 301 -33.97 -0.79 26.36
C SER A 301 -35.23 -0.90 25.51
N VAL A 302 -35.14 -1.40 24.27
CA VAL A 302 -36.29 -1.56 23.38
C VAL A 302 -37.21 -2.65 23.94
N GLN A 303 -38.50 -2.36 24.03
CA GLN A 303 -39.52 -3.29 24.53
C GLN A 303 -40.71 -3.32 23.58
N GLY A 304 -41.28 -4.50 23.40
CA GLY A 304 -42.44 -4.71 22.52
C GLY A 304 -42.02 -5.06 21.08
N LYS A 305 -42.74 -6.01 20.49
CA LYS A 305 -42.42 -6.59 19.18
C LYS A 305 -42.53 -5.57 18.05
N ASP A 306 -43.62 -4.80 18.01
CA ASP A 306 -43.87 -3.82 16.96
C ASP A 306 -42.75 -2.75 16.90
N ILE A 307 -42.29 -2.31 18.07
CA ILE A 307 -41.21 -1.32 18.20
C ILE A 307 -39.85 -1.91 17.78
N ALA A 308 -39.60 -3.17 18.12
CA ALA A 308 -38.38 -3.87 17.69
C ALA A 308 -38.35 -4.07 16.17
N ASP A 309 -39.47 -4.46 15.56
CA ASP A 309 -39.61 -4.64 14.13
C ASP A 309 -39.41 -3.30 13.38
N ASP A 310 -40.04 -2.21 13.86
CA ASP A 310 -39.85 -0.85 13.31
C ASP A 310 -38.40 -0.38 13.39
N LEU A 311 -37.69 -0.70 14.48
CA LEU A 311 -36.28 -0.39 14.64
C LEU A 311 -35.41 -1.19 13.67
N VAL A 312 -35.68 -2.48 13.52
CA VAL A 312 -34.96 -3.36 12.57
C VAL A 312 -35.13 -2.82 11.14
N ASP A 313 -36.35 -2.46 10.75
CA ASP A 313 -36.63 -1.92 9.42
C ASP A 313 -36.01 -0.54 9.23
N SER A 314 -36.00 0.31 10.26
CA SER A 314 -35.31 1.59 10.24
C SER A 314 -33.81 1.44 10.01
N ILE A 315 -33.16 0.49 10.69
CA ILE A 315 -31.73 0.21 10.51
C ILE A 315 -31.47 -0.36 9.13
N ARG A 316 -32.30 -1.29 8.63
CA ARG A 316 -32.16 -1.85 7.27
C ARG A 316 -32.38 -0.80 6.18
N ASN A 317 -33.30 0.14 6.38
CA ASN A 317 -33.53 1.25 5.44
C ASN A 317 -32.34 2.22 5.39
N LEU A 318 -31.72 2.47 6.55
CA LEU A 318 -30.52 3.33 6.65
C LEU A 318 -29.25 2.62 6.16
N TYR A 319 -29.18 1.30 6.34
CA TYR A 319 -28.03 0.45 6.03
C TYR A 319 -28.49 -0.85 5.35
N PRO A 320 -28.87 -0.82 4.06
CA PRO A 320 -29.39 -1.99 3.34
C PRO A 320 -28.40 -3.15 3.24
N GLU A 321 -27.12 -2.87 3.44
CA GLU A 321 -26.02 -3.85 3.46
C GLU A 321 -25.89 -4.61 4.79
N TYR A 322 -26.67 -4.29 5.82
CA TYR A 322 -26.63 -4.95 7.12
C TYR A 322 -27.68 -6.05 7.24
N GLU A 323 -27.25 -7.21 7.73
CA GLU A 323 -28.13 -8.24 8.26
C GLU A 323 -28.47 -7.87 9.72
N VAL A 324 -29.71 -7.43 9.96
CA VAL A 324 -30.19 -6.99 11.27
C VAL A 324 -31.20 -7.99 11.82
N SER A 325 -31.07 -8.37 13.08
CA SER A 325 -32.04 -9.19 13.81
C SER A 325 -32.18 -8.68 15.24
N PHE A 326 -33.38 -8.83 15.81
CA PHE A 326 -33.68 -8.43 17.18
C PHE A 326 -34.29 -9.61 17.94
N ASP A 327 -33.83 -9.82 19.16
CA ASP A 327 -34.18 -10.94 20.01
C ASP A 327 -34.81 -10.44 21.31
N LEU A 328 -36.09 -10.77 21.49
CA LEU A 328 -36.91 -10.37 22.64
C LEU A 328 -37.03 -11.48 23.70
N GLU A 329 -36.49 -12.69 23.46
CA GLU A 329 -36.80 -13.87 24.27
C GLU A 329 -35.94 -13.96 25.55
N ASP A 330 -34.79 -13.26 25.61
CA ASP A 330 -33.75 -13.48 26.64
C ASP A 330 -33.64 -12.40 27.75
N ARG A 331 -34.68 -11.58 28.00
CA ARG A 331 -34.68 -10.42 28.94
C ARG A 331 -33.63 -9.32 28.67
N ASP A 332 -32.66 -9.59 27.82
CA ASP A 332 -31.55 -8.70 27.48
C ASP A 332 -31.79 -7.89 26.20
N ASN A 333 -32.95 -8.04 25.53
CA ASN A 333 -33.39 -7.22 24.38
C ASN A 333 -32.26 -6.97 23.37
N ILE A 334 -31.79 -8.06 22.76
CA ILE A 334 -30.53 -8.09 22.02
C ILE A 334 -30.76 -7.74 20.55
N LEU A 335 -30.11 -6.68 20.09
CA LEU A 335 -29.98 -6.33 18.68
C LEU A 335 -28.66 -6.89 18.13
N ARG A 336 -28.74 -7.65 17.05
CA ARG A 336 -27.56 -8.17 16.31
C ARG A 336 -27.52 -7.54 14.93
N VAL A 337 -26.39 -6.94 14.58
CA VAL A 337 -26.15 -6.29 13.29
C VAL A 337 -24.88 -6.85 12.69
N LYS A 338 -24.99 -7.47 11.51
CA LYS A 338 -23.88 -8.09 10.80
C LYS A 338 -23.66 -7.40 9.46
N GLY A 339 -22.44 -6.94 9.21
CA GLY A 339 -22.10 -6.27 7.96
C GLY A 339 -20.60 -6.04 7.81
N ARG A 340 -20.10 -6.02 6.56
CA ARG A 340 -18.66 -5.87 6.25
C ARG A 340 -18.08 -4.49 6.62
N GLU A 341 -18.95 -3.51 6.87
CA GLU A 341 -18.65 -2.14 7.33
C GLU A 341 -19.59 -1.72 8.50
N ALA A 342 -20.11 -2.69 9.25
CA ALA A 342 -20.99 -2.40 10.38
C ALA A 342 -20.19 -1.70 11.49
N HIS A 343 -20.49 -0.42 11.76
CA HIS A 343 -19.81 0.34 12.81
C HIS A 343 -20.70 0.54 14.04
N PRO A 344 -20.20 0.26 15.26
CA PRO A 344 -21.03 0.31 16.46
C PRO A 344 -21.64 1.67 16.74
N GLU A 345 -20.89 2.74 16.50
CA GLU A 345 -21.34 4.12 16.69
C GLU A 345 -22.53 4.50 15.79
N ARG A 346 -22.66 3.90 14.59
CA ARG A 346 -23.83 4.11 13.72
C ARG A 346 -25.09 3.53 14.34
N ILE A 347 -24.99 2.32 14.89
CA ILE A 347 -26.12 1.63 15.51
C ILE A 347 -26.48 2.28 16.85
N ARG A 348 -25.50 2.67 17.66
CA ARG A 348 -25.71 3.46 18.87
C ARG A 348 -26.43 4.78 18.57
N GLN A 349 -26.03 5.48 17.51
CA GLN A 349 -26.69 6.73 17.13
C GLN A 349 -28.17 6.51 16.77
N VAL A 350 -28.50 5.46 16.02
CA VAL A 350 -29.90 5.13 15.68
C VAL A 350 -30.71 4.82 16.94
N LEU A 351 -30.15 4.00 17.85
CA LEU A 351 -30.79 3.64 19.12
C LEU A 351 -31.03 4.88 20.00
N LEU A 352 -30.01 5.72 20.18
CA LEU A 352 -30.12 6.93 20.99
C LEU A 352 -31.06 7.97 20.38
N THR A 353 -31.08 8.12 19.05
CA THR A 353 -32.02 9.01 18.35
C THR A 353 -33.46 8.51 18.49
N GLY A 354 -33.65 7.19 18.53
CA GLY A 354 -34.93 6.56 18.86
C GLY A 354 -35.32 6.63 20.34
N GLY A 355 -34.46 7.20 21.21
CA GLY A 355 -34.71 7.30 22.65
C GLY A 355 -34.38 6.04 23.45
N TYR A 356 -33.66 5.08 22.86
CA TYR A 356 -33.28 3.82 23.50
C TYR A 356 -31.88 3.89 24.07
N THR A 357 -31.70 3.34 25.28
CA THR A 357 -30.37 3.07 25.82
C THR A 357 -29.80 1.83 25.17
N CYS A 358 -28.47 1.79 25.02
CA CYS A 358 -27.78 0.65 24.45
C CYS A 358 -26.40 0.43 25.08
N GLU A 359 -26.04 -0.83 25.26
CA GLU A 359 -24.74 -1.30 25.71
C GLU A 359 -24.25 -2.31 24.66
N GLU A 360 -23.04 -2.12 24.15
CA GLU A 360 -22.43 -3.06 23.21
C GLU A 360 -21.81 -4.24 23.96
N ILE A 361 -22.13 -5.46 23.56
CA ILE A 361 -21.75 -6.69 24.26
C ILE A 361 -21.16 -7.69 23.25
N GLY A 362 -19.85 -7.60 23.01
CA GLY A 362 -19.13 -8.57 22.18
C GLY A 362 -18.09 -7.93 21.29
#